data_AF-A0AAD9XMF4-F1
#
_entry.id   AF-A0AAD9XMF4-F1
#
_cell.length_a   1.000
_cell.length_b   1.000
_cell.length_c   1.000
_cell.angle_alpha   90.00
_cell.angle_beta   90.00
_cell.angle_gamma   90.00
#
_symmetry.space_group_name_H-M   'P 1'
#
loop_
_entity.id
_entity.type
_entity.pdbx_description
1 polymer ?
#
loop_
_entity_poly.entity_id
_entity_poly.type
_entity_poly.pdbx_seq_one_letter_code
_entity_poly.pdbx_strand_id
1 'polypeptide(L)' 'MRSSAGDPMSLYLFIKAYHLKGSNLWEAKAPSTCSWNWRKLLYLQPIARPLIQHYIGNGSRTSLWFDNWHLDGPLL' A
#
# COMPACT_ATOMS: atom_id res chain seq x y z
N MET A 1 12.71 17.51 -24.83
CA MET A 1 12.45 17.47 -23.37
C MET A 1 10.96 17.24 -23.18
N ARG A 2 10.52 16.00 -23.04
CA ARG A 2 9.09 15.65 -23.02
C ARG A 2 8.58 15.71 -21.58
N SER A 3 7.58 16.55 -21.36
CA SER A 3 6.92 16.75 -20.07
C SER A 3 6.36 15.42 -19.56
N SER A 4 6.94 14.89 -18.47
CA SER A 4 6.57 13.61 -17.82
C SER A 4 5.51 13.81 -16.73
N ALA A 5 4.61 14.78 -16.93
CA ALA A 5 3.63 15.20 -15.93
C ALA A 5 2.40 14.28 -15.85
N GLY A 6 2.37 13.17 -16.60
CA GLY A 6 1.19 12.30 -16.69
C GLY A 6 1.48 10.80 -16.70
N ASP A 7 2.73 10.37 -16.50
CA ASP A 7 3.03 8.93 -16.46
C ASP A 7 2.87 8.38 -15.03
N PRO A 8 2.20 7.22 -14.86
CA PRO A 8 1.93 6.64 -13.54
C PRO A 8 3.21 6.23 -12.80
N MET A 9 4.32 6.01 -13.52
CA MET A 9 5.61 5.68 -12.91
C MET A 9 6.24 6.91 -12.23
N SER A 10 6.12 8.09 -12.83
CA SER A 10 6.57 9.38 -12.30
C SER A 10 5.79 9.75 -11.05
N LEU A 11 4.47 9.49 -11.01
CA LEU A 11 3.66 9.67 -9.80
C LEU A 11 4.12 8.73 -8.67
N TYR A 12 4.36 7.45 -8.98
CA TYR A 12 4.88 6.50 -8.00
C TYR A 12 6.24 6.96 -7.45
N LEU A 13 7.17 7.36 -8.32
CA LEU A 13 8.48 7.86 -7.93
C LEU A 13 8.39 9.12 -7.06
N PHE A 14 7.48 10.04 -7.40
CA PHE A 14 7.23 11.24 -6.62
C PHE A 14 6.73 10.91 -5.20
N ILE A 15 5.73 10.05 -5.08
CA ILE A 15 5.22 9.62 -3.76
C ILE A 15 6.33 8.93 -2.96
N LYS A 16 7.10 8.05 -3.61
CA LYS A 16 8.20 7.33 -2.95
C LYS A 16 9.29 8.26 -2.44
N ALA A 17 9.69 9.25 -3.24
CA ALA A 17 10.75 10.20 -2.88
C ALA A 17 10.30 11.22 -1.83
N TYR A 18 9.12 11.82 -1.99
CA TYR A 18 8.69 12.97 -1.18
C TYR A 18 7.84 12.58 0.03
N HIS A 19 6.93 11.62 -0.14
CA HIS A 19 5.97 11.25 0.90
C HIS A 19 6.47 10.09 1.77
N LEU A 20 7.13 9.11 1.17
CA LEU A 20 7.59 7.92 1.88
C LEU A 20 9.05 8.00 2.33
N LYS A 21 9.88 8.85 1.71
CA LYS A 21 11.27 9.13 2.09
C LYS A 21 12.12 7.85 2.33
N GLY A 22 11.91 6.84 1.50
CA GLY A 22 12.62 5.56 1.60
C GLY A 22 11.97 4.51 2.51
N SER A 23 10.91 4.86 3.26
CA SER A 23 10.06 3.89 3.95
C SER A 23 8.98 3.33 3.02
N ASN A 24 8.27 2.29 3.45
CA ASN A 24 7.04 1.86 2.79
C ASN A 24 5.82 2.52 3.44
N LEU A 25 4.65 2.37 2.81
CA LEU A 25 3.38 2.93 3.32
C LEU A 25 3.07 2.44 4.74
N TRP A 26 3.47 1.21 5.09
CA TRP A 26 3.18 0.55 6.37
C TRP A 26 4.16 0.90 7.49
N GLU A 27 5.22 1.66 7.20
CA GLU A 27 6.21 2.14 8.16
C GLU A 27 6.34 3.66 8.16
N ALA A 28 5.73 4.33 7.19
CA ALA A 28 5.73 5.78 7.08
C ALA A 28 5.06 6.41 8.31
N LYS A 29 5.72 7.43 8.88
CA LYS A 29 5.17 8.25 9.97
C LYS A 29 4.57 9.52 9.41
N ALA A 30 3.48 10.00 10.03
CA ALA A 30 2.88 11.26 9.64
C ALA A 30 3.85 12.43 9.93
N PRO A 31 4.30 13.18 8.91
CA PRO A 31 5.09 14.38 9.14
C PRO A 31 4.23 15.45 9.82
N SER A 32 4.87 16.36 10.57
CA SER A 32 4.20 17.51 11.19
C SER A 32 3.46 18.38 10.16
N THR A 33 4.04 18.53 8.97
CA THR A 33 3.44 19.21 7.82
C THR A 33 3.12 18.18 6.72
N CYS A 34 1.84 17.84 6.57
CA CYS A 34 1.35 16.95 5.52
C CYS A 34 -0.10 17.30 5.17
N SER A 35 -0.55 16.91 3.98
CA SER A 35 -1.95 17.08 3.59
C SER A 35 -2.87 16.27 4.50
N TRP A 36 -4.11 16.76 4.67
CA TRP A 36 -5.11 16.09 5.49
C TRP A 36 -5.37 14.64 5.05
N ASN A 37 -5.42 14.41 3.73
CA ASN A 37 -5.61 13.08 3.17
C ASN A 37 -4.45 12.14 3.51
N TRP A 38 -3.19 12.61 3.41
CA TRP A 38 -2.02 11.81 3.78
C TRP A 38 -2.02 11.45 5.26
N ARG A 39 -2.41 12.41 6.12
CA ARG A 39 -2.55 12.17 7.56
C ARG A 39 -3.61 11.13 7.88
N LYS A 40 -4.78 11.21 7.23
CA LYS A 40 -5.86 10.21 7.36
C LYS A 40 -5.40 8.83 6.90
N LEU A 41 -4.69 8.75 5.78
CA LEU A 41 -4.17 7.49 5.26
C LEU A 41 -3.21 6.82 6.26
N LEU A 42 -2.23 7.57 6.78
CA LEU A 42 -1.27 7.06 7.76
C LEU A 42 -1.91 6.77 9.14
N TYR A 43 -2.98 7.47 9.50
CA TYR A 43 -3.75 7.15 10.70
C TYR A 43 -4.53 5.84 10.56
N LEU A 44 -5.06 5.55 9.37
CA LEU A 44 -5.80 4.32 9.09
C LEU A 44 -4.88 3.11 8.88
N GLN A 45 -3.63 3.32 8.48
CA GLN A 45 -2.62 2.28 8.28
C GLN A 45 -2.54 1.22 9.40
N PRO A 46 -2.38 1.55 10.70
CA PRO A 46 -2.36 0.53 11.77
C PRO A 46 -3.68 -0.23 11.94
N ILE A 47 -4.81 0.38 11.54
CA ILE A 47 -6.14 -0.25 11.59
C ILE A 47 -6.33 -1.18 10.38
N ALA A 48 -5.89 -0.75 9.20
CA ALA A 48 -6.00 -1.51 7.96
C ALA A 48 -5.01 -2.68 7.90
N ARG A 49 -3.82 -2.54 8.49
CA ARG A 49 -2.77 -3.57 8.48
C ARG A 49 -3.27 -4.96 8.93
N PRO A 50 -3.94 -5.13 10.09
CA PRO A 50 -4.47 -6.44 10.49
C PRO A 50 -5.63 -6.93 9.61
N LEU A 51 -6.36 -6.03 8.92
CA LEU A 51 -7.47 -6.39 8.04
C LEU A 51 -6.99 -6.91 6.68
N ILE A 52 -5.82 -6.43 6.23
CA ILE A 52 -5.18 -6.85 4.97
C ILE A 52 -4.25 -8.04 5.21
N GLN A 53 -3.72 -8.18 6.43
CA GLN A 53 -2.97 -9.35 6.84
C GLN A 53 -3.90 -10.56 6.94
N HIS A 54 -3.91 -11.36 5.88
CA HIS A 54 -4.48 -12.70 5.97
C HIS A 54 -3.57 -13.58 6.82
N TYR A 55 -4.17 -14.37 7.72
CA TYR A 55 -3.42 -15.31 8.55
C TYR A 55 -2.95 -16.47 7.67
N ILE A 56 -1.81 -16.29 7.01
CA ILE A 56 -1.10 -17.35 6.30
C ILE A 56 -0.57 -18.28 7.40
N GLY A 57 -1.35 -19.28 7.77
CA GLY A 57 -1.00 -20.23 8.83
C GLY A 57 0.21 -21.08 8.43
N ASN A 58 -0.05 -22.30 7.95
CA ASN A 58 1.00 -23.08 7.31
C ASN A 58 1.04 -22.69 5.82
N GLY A 59 2.10 -21.99 5.39
CA GLY A 59 2.27 -21.54 4.00
C GLY A 59 2.22 -22.66 2.96
N SER A 60 2.38 -23.92 3.36
CA SER A 60 2.18 -25.09 2.50
C SER A 60 0.72 -25.34 2.12
N ARG A 61 -0.24 -24.78 2.87
CA ARG A 61 -1.69 -24.91 2.66
C ARG A 61 -2.35 -23.61 2.19
N THR A 62 -1.57 -22.53 2.07
CA THR A 62 -2.07 -21.23 1.61
C THR A 62 -1.53 -20.96 0.22
N SER A 63 -2.39 -21.04 -0.79
CA SER A 63 -2.04 -20.73 -2.16
C SER A 63 -2.61 -19.37 -2.54
N LEU A 64 -1.72 -18.41 -2.79
CA LEU A 64 -2.11 -17.08 -3.30
C LEU A 64 -3.01 -17.17 -4.54
N TRP A 65 -2.80 -18.20 -5.36
CA TRP A 65 -3.47 -18.36 -6.66
C TRP A 65 -4.73 -19.21 -6.62
N PHE A 66 -4.89 -20.06 -5.60
CA PHE A 66 -6.00 -21.01 -5.51
C PHE A 66 -6.92 -20.76 -4.33
N ASP A 67 -6.50 -19.94 -3.37
CA ASP A 67 -7.34 -19.56 -2.24
C ASP A 67 -8.33 -18.47 -2.66
N ASN A 68 -9.56 -18.56 -2.17
CA ASN A 68 -10.58 -17.55 -2.40
C ASN A 68 -10.32 -16.34 -1.51
N TRP A 69 -9.64 -15.35 -2.07
CA TRP A 69 -9.39 -14.05 -1.42
C TRP A 69 -10.58 -13.10 -1.53
N HIS A 70 -11.53 -13.39 -2.42
CA HIS A 70 -12.77 -12.64 -2.60
C HIS A 70 -13.98 -13.60 -2.65
N LEU A 71 -15.19 -13.08 -2.40
CA LEU A 71 -16.43 -13.85 -2.54
C LEU A 71 -16.62 -14.38 -3.96
N ASP A 72 -16.09 -13.67 -4.94
CA ASP A 72 -16.16 -14.02 -6.36
C ASP A 72 -15.02 -14.95 -6.82
N GLY A 73 -14.12 -15.36 -5.90
CA GLY A 73 -13.08 -16.35 -6.18
C GLY A 73 -11.65 -15.91 -5.86
N PRO A 74 -10.65 -16.64 -6.39
CA PRO A 74 -9.24 -16.29 -6.28
C PRO A 74 -8.92 -15.03 -7.10
N LEU A 75 -7.79 -14.37 -6.82
CA LEU A 75 -7.44 -13.07 -7.42
C LEU A 75 -7.08 -13.11 -8.92
N LEU A 76 -7.16 -14.27 -9.58
CA LEU A 76 -6.87 -14.48 -11.00
C LEU A 76 -8.15 -14.61 -11.82
#